data_AF-A0A6L7PZT0-F1
#
_entry.id   AF-A0A6L7PZT0-F1
#
_cell.length_a   1.000
_cell.length_b   1.000
_cell.length_c   1.000
_cell.angle_alpha   90.00
_cell.angle_beta   90.00
_cell.angle_gamma   90.00
#
_symmetry.space_group_name_H-M   'P 1'
#
loop_
_entity.id
_entity.type
_entity.pdbx_description
1 polymer ?
#
loop_
_entity_poly.entity_id
_entity_poly.type
_entity_poly.pdbx_seq_one_letter_code
_entity_poly.pdbx_strand_id
1 'polypeptide(L)'
;MARKVKVRRVVDGDSLVVNYGGLFSCLRRPFPVRLYGIDAPELAQPYGPEARKELASLVRRGAVRMDVIATDRYGRTVGLIYAGRRRRESVNVAMVRAGMAYWYRRYGGRNLGFPEAEAEAKTKRRGVWRDGRRARRPWDYRADQRRARQRRGRLRRFFIRLAVAGLVLIALVILLLIARTLGYGANG
;
A
#
# COMPACT_ATOMS: atom_id res chain seq x y z
N MET A 1 4.13 18.33 16.25
CA MET A 1 4.67 19.67 15.88
C MET A 1 4.38 19.95 14.41
N ALA A 2 4.01 21.20 14.08
CA ALA A 2 3.76 21.66 12.72
C ALA A 2 5.10 21.96 11.99
N ARG A 3 5.21 21.55 10.72
CA ARG A 3 6.40 21.79 9.88
C ARG A 3 5.99 22.34 8.53
N LYS A 4 6.73 23.31 8.00
CA LYS A 4 6.61 23.74 6.60
C LYS A 4 7.44 22.80 5.73
N VAL A 5 6.82 22.21 4.72
CA VAL A 5 7.47 21.30 3.78
C VAL A 5 7.06 21.64 2.35
N LYS A 6 7.88 21.24 1.38
CA LYS A 6 7.57 21.38 -0.05
C LYS A 6 7.28 20.00 -0.65
N VAL A 7 6.12 19.81 -1.25
CA VAL A 7 5.78 18.56 -1.95
C VAL A 7 6.69 18.43 -3.16
N ARG A 8 7.44 17.32 -3.21
CA ARG A 8 8.33 16.97 -4.32
C ARG A 8 7.59 16.11 -5.34
N ARG A 9 6.88 15.08 -4.88
CA ARG A 9 6.04 14.23 -5.73
C ARG A 9 4.93 13.55 -4.94
N VAL A 10 3.85 13.22 -5.64
CA VAL A 10 2.76 12.37 -5.15
C VAL A 10 3.01 10.94 -5.61
N VAL A 11 3.04 9.99 -4.66
CA VAL A 11 3.31 8.57 -4.95
C VAL A 11 2.02 7.87 -5.34
N ASP A 12 1.01 7.95 -4.48
CA ASP A 12 -0.33 7.37 -4.63
C ASP A 12 -1.38 8.31 -4.00
N GLY A 13 -2.60 7.82 -3.73
CA GLY A 13 -3.68 8.65 -3.16
C GLY A 13 -3.56 9.02 -1.69
N ASP A 14 -2.55 8.52 -0.96
CA ASP A 14 -2.35 8.85 0.46
C ASP A 14 -0.87 8.95 0.88
N SER A 15 0.06 8.93 -0.08
CA SER A 15 1.50 8.98 0.16
C SER A 15 2.18 10.03 -0.72
N LEU A 16 3.08 10.79 -0.09
CA LEU A 16 3.84 11.89 -0.68
C LEU A 16 5.34 11.71 -0.43
N VAL A 17 6.16 12.35 -1.24
CA VAL A 17 7.56 12.65 -0.89
C VAL A 17 7.70 14.15 -0.80
N VAL A 18 8.30 14.62 0.29
CA VAL A 18 8.44 16.05 0.57
C VAL A 18 9.89 16.42 0.87
N ASN A 19 10.25 17.66 0.56
CA ASN A 19 11.48 18.30 0.97
C ASN A 19 11.23 19.10 2.27
N TYR A 20 12.26 19.25 3.08
CA TYR A 20 12.22 20.18 4.21
C TYR A 20 12.00 21.62 3.71
N GLY A 21 11.40 22.48 4.53
CA GLY A 21 11.39 23.92 4.29
C GLY A 21 12.62 24.61 4.87
N GLY A 22 12.92 25.83 4.40
CA GLY A 22 13.99 26.69 4.95
C GLY A 22 15.25 26.76 4.10
N LEU A 23 16.18 27.62 4.53
CA LEU A 23 17.37 28.06 3.79
C LEU A 23 18.31 26.90 3.41
N PHE A 24 18.37 25.85 4.24
CA PHE A 24 19.23 24.67 4.03
C PHE A 24 18.48 23.40 3.60
N SER A 25 17.27 23.58 3.05
CA SER A 25 16.42 22.44 2.66
C SER A 25 17.06 21.52 1.60
N CYS A 26 17.89 22.07 0.71
CA CYS A 26 18.60 21.33 -0.34
C CYS A 26 19.65 20.34 0.19
N LEU A 27 20.21 20.60 1.38
CA LEU A 27 21.20 19.74 2.02
C LEU A 27 20.58 18.50 2.67
N ARG A 28 19.24 18.45 2.78
CA ARG A 28 18.52 17.36 3.44
C ARG A 28 17.86 16.45 2.43
N ARG A 29 17.99 15.15 2.66
CA ARG A 29 17.31 14.15 1.83
C ARG A 29 15.78 14.31 1.94
N PRO A 30 15.06 14.23 0.81
CA PRO A 30 13.60 14.19 0.82
C PRO A 30 13.12 12.94 1.57
N PHE A 31 11.99 13.05 2.26
CA PHE A 31 11.47 11.97 3.09
C PHE A 31 10.03 11.60 2.70
N PRO A 32 9.64 10.33 2.88
CA PRO A 32 8.29 9.88 2.58
C PRO A 32 7.32 10.27 3.68
N VAL A 33 6.12 10.64 3.28
CA VAL A 33 5.00 11.03 4.15
C VAL A 33 3.79 10.20 3.80
N ARG A 34 3.12 9.66 4.83
CA ARG A 34 1.78 9.07 4.70
C ARG A 34 0.74 9.97 5.35
N LEU A 35 -0.38 10.16 4.66
CA LEU A 35 -1.50 10.93 5.15
C LEU A 35 -2.14 10.18 6.33
N TYR A 36 -2.19 10.84 7.49
CA TYR A 36 -2.85 10.36 8.69
C TYR A 36 -4.35 10.13 8.48
N GLY A 37 -4.88 9.06 9.09
CA GLY A 37 -6.32 8.81 9.21
C GLY A 37 -7.03 8.36 7.94
N ILE A 38 -6.32 8.15 6.82
CA ILE A 38 -6.93 7.74 5.55
C ILE A 38 -6.23 6.54 4.93
N ASP A 39 -6.95 5.84 4.07
CA ASP A 39 -6.40 4.80 3.18
C ASP A 39 -7.03 4.98 1.79
N ALA A 40 -6.19 5.30 0.81
CA ALA A 40 -6.62 5.49 -0.58
C ALA A 40 -6.55 4.18 -1.38
N PRO A 41 -7.36 4.02 -2.44
CA PRO A 41 -7.18 2.93 -3.38
C PRO A 41 -5.74 2.87 -3.89
N GLU A 42 -5.16 1.67 -3.90
CA GLU A 42 -3.82 1.46 -4.46
C GLU A 42 -3.85 1.77 -5.97
N LEU A 43 -2.72 2.15 -6.57
CA LEU A 43 -2.68 2.54 -7.99
C LEU A 43 -3.25 1.50 -8.97
N ALA A 44 -3.13 0.22 -8.63
CA ALA A 44 -3.65 -0.89 -9.43
C ALA A 44 -5.12 -1.22 -9.12
N GLN A 45 -5.76 -0.52 -8.19
CA GLN A 45 -7.18 -0.64 -7.88
C GLN A 45 -7.99 0.39 -8.67
N PRO A 46 -9.28 0.12 -8.94
CA PRO A 46 -10.22 1.16 -9.36
C PRO A 46 -10.15 2.37 -8.43
N TYR A 47 -10.23 3.58 -9.00
CA TYR A 47 -10.05 4.87 -8.31
C TYR A 47 -8.63 5.19 -7.83
N GLY A 48 -7.64 4.30 -8.02
CA GLY A 48 -6.25 4.54 -7.63
C GLY A 48 -5.60 5.72 -8.37
N PRO A 49 -5.61 5.73 -9.72
CA PRO A 49 -5.10 6.85 -10.50
C PRO A 49 -5.82 8.18 -10.21
N GLU A 50 -7.14 8.14 -10.03
CA GLU A 50 -7.98 9.30 -9.71
C GLU A 50 -7.66 9.85 -8.33
N ALA A 51 -7.46 9.00 -7.33
CA ALA A 51 -7.06 9.41 -5.99
C ALA A 51 -5.69 10.10 -5.99
N ARG A 52 -4.72 9.56 -6.74
CA ARG A 52 -3.42 10.21 -6.92
C ARG A 52 -3.56 11.58 -7.59
N LYS A 53 -4.40 11.69 -8.62
CA LYS A 53 -4.66 12.95 -9.34
C LYS A 53 -5.30 14.00 -8.43
N GLU A 54 -6.27 13.60 -7.62
CA GLU A 54 -6.92 14.48 -6.64
C GLU A 54 -5.92 14.99 -5.60
N LEU A 55 -5.10 14.09 -5.03
CA LEU A 55 -4.08 14.48 -4.07
C LEU A 55 -3.08 15.47 -4.69
N ALA A 56 -2.65 15.22 -5.94
CA ALA A 56 -1.78 16.14 -6.68
C ALA A 56 -2.42 17.51 -6.91
N SER A 57 -3.71 17.56 -7.23
CA SER A 57 -4.47 18.80 -7.39
C SER A 57 -4.49 19.61 -6.08
N LEU A 58 -4.78 18.95 -4.96
CA LEU A 58 -4.87 19.58 -3.64
C LEU A 58 -3.54 20.15 -3.17
N VAL A 59 -2.40 19.55 -3.54
CA VAL A 59 -1.06 19.96 -3.09
C VAL A 59 -0.25 20.74 -4.14
N ARG A 60 -0.85 21.05 -5.31
CA ARG A 60 -0.21 21.63 -6.49
C ARG A 60 0.62 22.90 -6.23
N ARG A 61 0.30 23.68 -5.19
CA ARG A 61 1.01 24.92 -4.83
C ARG A 61 2.32 24.70 -4.07
N GLY A 62 2.78 23.46 -3.93
CA GLY A 62 4.14 23.10 -3.52
C GLY A 62 4.40 23.23 -2.01
N ALA A 63 4.18 24.40 -1.41
CA ALA A 63 4.38 24.61 0.02
C ALA A 63 3.15 24.21 0.83
N VAL A 64 3.32 23.27 1.76
CA VAL A 64 2.26 22.79 2.65
C VAL A 64 2.72 22.85 4.11
N ARG A 65 1.76 23.01 5.01
CA ARG A 65 1.98 22.80 6.44
C ARG A 65 1.64 21.36 6.76
N MET A 66 2.52 20.68 7.48
CA MET A 66 2.35 19.30 7.91
C MET A 66 2.38 19.23 9.43
N ASP A 67 1.33 18.68 10.05
CA ASP A 67 1.35 18.33 11.46
C ASP A 67 1.79 16.87 11.59
N VAL A 68 2.98 16.66 12.14
CA VAL A 68 3.54 15.33 12.36
C VAL A 68 2.82 14.67 13.53
N ILE A 69 2.32 13.45 13.28
CA ILE A 69 1.61 12.63 14.26
C ILE A 69 2.50 11.50 14.77
N ALA A 70 3.15 10.75 13.87
CA ALA A 70 3.96 9.60 14.21
C ALA A 70 4.95 9.26 13.09
N THR A 71 5.77 8.24 13.32
CA THR A 71 6.52 7.53 12.27
C THR A 71 5.96 6.11 12.20
N ASP A 72 5.63 5.63 11.00
CA ASP A 72 5.13 4.26 10.86
C ASP A 72 6.25 3.21 10.83
N ARG A 73 5.89 1.92 10.91
CA ARG A 73 6.81 0.78 10.84
C ARG A 73 7.65 0.68 9.56
N TYR A 74 7.31 1.45 8.53
CA TYR A 74 8.04 1.50 7.26
C TYR A 74 8.98 2.72 7.20
N GLY A 75 9.12 3.46 8.30
CA GLY A 75 9.95 4.66 8.39
C GLY A 75 9.33 5.90 7.73
N ARG A 76 8.04 5.89 7.38
CA ARG A 76 7.36 7.06 6.82
C ARG A 76 6.88 7.97 7.92
N THR A 77 6.99 9.28 7.69
CA THR A 77 6.35 10.26 8.56
C THR A 77 4.85 10.22 8.35
N VAL A 78 4.05 10.05 9.40
CA VAL A 78 2.59 10.10 9.34
C VAL A 78 2.11 11.47 9.78
N GLY A 79 1.29 12.13 8.96
CA GLY A 79 0.89 13.51 9.25
C GLY A 79 -0.41 13.98 8.60
N LEU A 80 -0.92 15.08 9.14
CA LEU A 80 -2.00 15.87 8.54
C LEU A 80 -1.39 16.95 7.66
N ILE A 81 -1.85 17.04 6.42
CA ILE A 81 -1.34 18.01 5.44
C ILE A 81 -2.36 19.12 5.25
N TYR A 82 -1.89 20.37 5.23
CA TYR A 82 -2.71 21.55 4.97
C TYR A 82 -2.09 22.32 3.81
N ALA A 83 -2.81 22.40 2.70
CA ALA A 83 -2.39 23.12 1.51
C ALA A 83 -2.83 24.59 1.59
N GLY A 84 -1.89 25.52 1.45
CA GLY A 84 -2.17 26.95 1.57
C GLY A 84 -2.22 27.47 3.01
N ARG A 85 -1.92 28.76 3.21
CA ARG A 85 -1.75 29.37 4.54
C ARG A 85 -3.05 29.52 5.34
N ARG A 86 -4.21 29.58 4.68
CA ARG A 86 -5.52 29.88 5.30
C ARG A 86 -6.49 28.70 5.31
N ARG A 87 -6.11 27.53 4.78
CA ARG A 87 -7.02 26.38 4.71
C ARG A 87 -7.17 25.77 6.11
N ARG A 88 -8.38 25.87 6.67
CA ARG A 88 -8.72 25.24 7.97
C ARG A 88 -8.82 23.73 7.84
N GLU A 89 -9.23 23.26 6.67
CA GLU A 89 -9.34 21.84 6.36
C GLU A 89 -8.02 21.23 5.90
N SER A 90 -7.73 20.03 6.42
CA SER A 90 -6.61 19.21 5.94
C SER A 90 -6.93 18.56 4.59
N VAL A 91 -5.89 18.40 3.77
CA VAL A 91 -5.90 17.61 2.53
C VAL A 91 -6.41 16.20 2.79
N ASN A 92 -6.08 15.61 3.95
CA ASN A 92 -6.54 14.28 4.34
C ASN A 92 -8.07 14.20 4.38
N VAL A 93 -8.73 15.17 5.00
CA VAL A 93 -10.20 15.23 5.09
C VAL A 93 -10.80 15.55 3.72
N ALA A 94 -10.16 16.43 2.94
CA ALA A 94 -10.58 16.74 1.58
C ALA A 94 -10.57 15.49 0.67
N MET A 95 -9.55 14.63 0.79
CA MET A 95 -9.48 13.35 0.06
C MET A 95 -10.66 12.43 0.39
N VAL A 96 -11.04 12.34 1.67
CA VAL A 96 -12.20 11.55 2.10
C VAL A 96 -13.50 12.14 1.54
N ARG A 97 -13.69 13.46 1.62
CA ARG A 97 -14.88 14.15 1.10
C ARG A 97 -15.03 14.05 -0.42
N ALA A 98 -13.91 13.99 -1.14
CA ALA A 98 -13.88 13.75 -2.57
C ALA A 98 -14.20 12.29 -2.93
N GLY A 99 -14.31 11.38 -1.95
CA GLY A 99 -14.47 9.95 -2.19
C GLY A 99 -13.21 9.30 -2.77
N MET A 100 -12.04 9.91 -2.58
CA MET A 100 -10.76 9.41 -3.10
C MET A 100 -9.93 8.68 -2.05
N ALA A 101 -10.41 8.62 -0.82
CA ALA A 101 -9.87 7.79 0.24
C ALA A 101 -10.97 7.37 1.22
N TYR A 102 -10.74 6.27 1.93
CA TYR A 102 -11.58 5.83 3.03
C TYR A 102 -11.07 6.41 4.35
N TRP A 103 -11.98 6.75 5.26
CA TRP A 103 -11.58 7.09 6.63
C TRP A 103 -11.11 5.83 7.35
N TYR A 104 -9.83 5.82 7.74
CA TYR A 104 -9.22 4.67 8.38
C TYR A 104 -9.32 4.75 9.91
N ARG A 105 -10.50 4.38 10.42
CA ARG A 105 -10.90 4.48 11.84
C ARG A 105 -9.85 3.97 12.83
N ARG A 106 -9.15 2.88 12.49
CA ARG A 106 -8.11 2.26 13.34
C ARG A 106 -6.97 3.23 13.70
N TYR A 107 -6.68 4.21 12.85
CA TYR A 107 -5.62 5.20 13.05
C TYR A 107 -6.13 6.63 12.90
N GLY A 108 -7.45 6.85 12.99
CA GLY A 108 -8.10 8.14 12.81
C GLY A 108 -8.94 8.48 14.04
N GLY A 109 -8.28 8.68 15.20
CA GLY A 109 -8.96 8.87 16.49
C GLY A 109 -9.23 10.31 16.91
N ARG A 110 -8.81 11.32 16.13
CA ARG A 110 -9.13 12.73 16.42
C ARG A 110 -10.37 13.12 15.61
N ASN A 111 -11.34 13.76 16.25
CA ASN A 111 -12.49 14.34 15.56
C ASN A 111 -12.03 15.52 14.69
N LEU A 112 -11.61 15.22 13.46
CA LEU A 112 -11.00 16.15 12.51
C LEU A 112 -11.90 16.43 11.31
N GLY A 113 -13.18 16.04 11.35
CA GLY A 113 -14.10 16.15 10.22
C GLY A 113 -14.14 14.94 9.28
N PHE A 114 -13.44 13.84 9.61
CA PHE A 114 -13.46 12.62 8.79
C PHE A 114 -14.84 11.94 8.72
N PRO A 115 -15.60 11.78 9.82
CA PRO A 115 -16.93 11.19 9.77
C PRO A 115 -17.88 11.96 8.84
N GLU A 116 -17.88 13.28 8.95
CA GLU A 116 -18.73 14.20 8.18
C GLU A 116 -18.32 14.18 6.69
N ALA A 117 -17.01 14.22 6.42
CA ALA A 117 -16.49 14.11 5.07
C ALA A 117 -16.87 12.77 4.40
N GLU A 118 -16.77 11.66 5.14
CA GLU A 118 -17.13 10.34 4.62
C GLU A 118 -18.65 10.23 4.39
N ALA A 119 -19.46 10.74 5.31
CA ALA A 119 -20.91 10.79 5.16
C ALA A 119 -21.32 11.60 3.93
N GLU A 120 -20.73 12.77 3.73
CA GLU A 120 -20.99 13.60 2.54
C GLU A 120 -20.61 12.88 1.25
N ALA A 121 -19.43 12.24 1.21
CA ALA A 121 -18.96 11.52 0.04
C ALA A 121 -19.87 10.34 -0.32
N LYS A 122 -20.42 9.64 0.68
CA LYS A 122 -21.42 8.58 0.51
C LYS A 122 -22.74 9.11 -0.03
N THR A 123 -23.32 10.13 0.61
CA THR A 123 -24.59 10.73 0.19
C THR A 123 -24.52 11.25 -1.24
N LYS A 124 -23.39 11.86 -1.61
CA LYS A 124 -23.15 12.38 -2.96
C LYS A 124 -22.57 11.36 -3.94
N ARG A 125 -22.43 10.08 -3.54
CA ARG A 125 -21.89 8.98 -4.37
C ARG A 125 -20.60 9.34 -5.10
N ARG A 126 -19.64 9.94 -4.39
CA ARG A 126 -18.36 10.40 -4.95
C ARG A 126 -17.30 9.30 -4.94
N GLY A 127 -16.46 9.28 -5.99
CA GLY A 127 -15.30 8.39 -6.09
C GLY A 127 -15.64 6.94 -5.75
N VAL A 128 -14.92 6.35 -4.79
CA VAL A 128 -15.12 4.98 -4.33
C VAL A 128 -16.54 4.67 -3.84
N TRP A 129 -17.34 5.68 -3.49
CA TRP A 129 -18.72 5.51 -3.05
C TRP A 129 -19.72 5.47 -4.22
N ARG A 130 -19.29 5.76 -5.46
CA ARG A 130 -20.14 5.70 -6.66
C ARG A 130 -20.63 4.27 -6.92
N ASP A 131 -19.73 3.31 -6.83
CA ASP A 131 -20.03 1.89 -7.12
C ASP A 131 -20.49 1.11 -5.88
N GLY A 132 -20.70 1.81 -4.76
CA GLY A 132 -21.17 1.25 -3.49
C GLY A 132 -20.32 0.06 -3.04
N ARG A 133 -20.96 -1.10 -2.83
CA ARG A 133 -20.29 -2.32 -2.35
C ARG A 133 -19.31 -2.95 -3.35
N ARG A 134 -19.33 -2.53 -4.62
CA ARG A 134 -18.41 -3.05 -5.65
C ARG A 134 -16.99 -2.49 -5.51
N ALA A 135 -16.86 -1.28 -4.97
CA ALA A 135 -15.55 -0.72 -4.65
C ALA A 135 -14.97 -1.46 -3.43
N ARG A 136 -13.85 -2.16 -3.65
CA ARG A 136 -13.16 -2.86 -2.57
C ARG A 136 -12.30 -1.86 -1.80
N ARG A 137 -12.33 -1.95 -0.46
CA ARG A 137 -11.47 -1.11 0.39
C ARG A 137 -10.00 -1.53 0.21
N PRO A 138 -9.03 -0.62 0.37
CA PRO A 138 -7.65 -0.92 0.04
C PRO A 138 -7.04 -1.96 0.99
N TRP A 139 -7.42 -1.97 2.26
CA TRP A 139 -6.99 -3.01 3.21
C TRP A 139 -7.54 -4.40 2.87
N ASP A 140 -8.76 -4.50 2.34
CA ASP A 140 -9.37 -5.76 1.89
C ASP A 140 -8.65 -6.25 0.62
N TYR A 141 -8.47 -5.37 -0.37
CA TYR A 141 -7.71 -5.68 -1.58
C TYR A 141 -6.31 -6.21 -1.27
N ARG A 142 -5.58 -5.54 -0.35
CA ARG A 142 -4.26 -6.00 0.10
C ARG A 142 -4.33 -7.36 0.79
N ALA A 143 -5.38 -7.64 1.56
CA ALA A 143 -5.56 -8.94 2.21
C ALA A 143 -5.75 -10.06 1.19
N ASP A 144 -6.53 -9.84 0.13
CA ASP A 144 -6.74 -10.82 -0.94
C ASP A 144 -5.45 -11.12 -1.70
N GLN A 145 -4.68 -10.08 -2.03
CA GLN A 145 -3.38 -10.23 -2.69
C GLN A 145 -2.42 -11.07 -1.83
N ARG A 146 -2.38 -10.83 -0.51
CA ARG A 146 -1.58 -11.65 0.41
C ARG A 146 -2.04 -13.10 0.43
N ARG A 147 -3.35 -13.36 0.51
CA ARG A 147 -3.93 -14.72 0.51
C ARG A 147 -3.62 -15.45 -0.80
N ALA A 148 -3.77 -14.78 -1.94
CA ALA A 148 -3.46 -15.34 -3.25
C ALA A 148 -1.97 -15.71 -3.38
N ARG A 149 -1.07 -14.82 -2.94
CA ARG A 149 0.38 -15.09 -2.91
C ARG A 149 0.73 -16.29 -2.02
N GLN A 150 0.13 -16.37 -0.83
CA GLN A 150 0.34 -17.51 0.09
C GLN A 150 -0.12 -18.83 -0.52
N ARG A 151 -1.29 -18.87 -1.19
CA ARG A 151 -1.78 -20.06 -1.90
C ARG A 151 -0.84 -20.50 -3.01
N ARG A 152 -0.41 -19.57 -3.88
CA ARG A 152 0.56 -19.85 -4.95
C ARG A 152 1.88 -20.38 -4.40
N GLY A 153 2.39 -19.77 -3.32
CA GLY A 153 3.62 -20.22 -2.65
C GLY A 153 3.51 -21.60 -1.99
N ARG A 154 2.32 -21.98 -1.49
CA ARG A 154 2.06 -23.33 -0.97
C ARG A 154 2.03 -24.35 -2.10
N LEU A 155 1.31 -24.07 -3.19
CA LEU A 155 1.25 -24.94 -4.37
C LEU A 155 2.62 -25.13 -5.02
N ARG A 156 3.38 -24.05 -5.21
CA ARG A 156 4.74 -24.13 -5.75
C ARG A 156 5.65 -25.04 -4.91
N ARG A 157 5.59 -24.92 -3.57
CA ARG A 157 6.36 -25.80 -2.67
C ARG A 157 5.90 -27.25 -2.74
N PHE A 158 4.60 -27.50 -2.89
CA PHE A 158 4.06 -28.84 -3.07
C PHE A 158 4.62 -29.49 -4.36
N PHE A 159 4.53 -28.81 -5.50
CA PHE A 159 5.04 -29.33 -6.76
C PHE A 159 6.55 -29.51 -6.77
N ILE A 160 7.32 -28.61 -6.14
CA ILE A 160 8.76 -28.80 -5.96
C ILE A 160 9.04 -30.08 -5.16
N ARG A 161 8.33 -30.30 -4.05
CA ARG A 161 8.49 -31.53 -3.24
C ARG A 161 8.11 -32.79 -4.02
N LEU A 162 7.03 -32.74 -4.80
CA LEU A 162 6.59 -33.84 -5.64
C LEU A 162 7.64 -34.17 -6.71
N ALA A 163 8.18 -33.16 -7.40
CA ALA A 163 9.22 -33.32 -8.40
C ALA A 163 10.51 -33.91 -7.81
N VAL A 164 10.96 -33.42 -6.65
CA VAL A 164 12.13 -33.96 -5.95
C VAL A 164 11.91 -35.41 -5.52
N ALA A 165 10.74 -35.73 -4.95
CA ALA A 165 10.41 -37.12 -4.57
C ALA A 165 10.40 -38.06 -5.78
N GLY A 166 9.87 -37.61 -6.92
CA GLY A 166 9.90 -38.36 -8.18
C GLY A 166 11.33 -38.62 -8.68
N LEU A 167 12.20 -37.60 -8.66
CA LEU A 167 13.61 -37.76 -9.04
C LEU A 167 14.36 -38.73 -8.13
N VAL A 168 14.12 -38.68 -6.81
CA VAL A 168 14.70 -39.63 -5.85
C VAL A 168 14.24 -41.06 -6.13
N LEU A 169 12.94 -41.26 -6.40
CA LEU A 169 12.40 -42.57 -6.74
C LEU A 169 13.02 -43.13 -8.03
N ILE A 170 13.13 -42.31 -9.07
CA ILE A 170 13.77 -42.69 -10.34
C ILE A 170 15.23 -43.10 -10.09
N ALA A 171 15.98 -42.32 -9.32
CA ALA A 171 17.37 -42.64 -8.99
C ALA A 171 17.50 -43.96 -8.22
N LEU A 172 16.61 -44.23 -7.26
CA LEU A 172 16.57 -45.50 -6.52
C LEU A 172 16.26 -46.69 -7.43
N VAL A 173 15.30 -46.56 -8.35
CA VAL A 173 14.98 -47.61 -9.33
C VAL A 173 16.18 -47.90 -10.22
N ILE A 174 16.86 -46.86 -10.74
CA ILE A 174 18.07 -47.02 -11.55
C ILE A 174 19.16 -47.74 -10.75
N LEU A 175 19.38 -47.36 -9.49
CA LEU A 175 20.39 -48.00 -8.63
C LEU A 175 20.07 -49.50 -8.40
N LEU A 176 18.81 -49.85 -8.17
CA LEU A 176 18.37 -51.24 -8.01
C LEU A 176 18.55 -52.05 -9.29
N LEU A 177 18.27 -51.47 -10.46
CA LEU A 177 18.49 -52.12 -11.75
C LEU A 177 19.98 -52.39 -12.00
N ILE A 178 20.85 -51.42 -11.70
CA ILE A 178 22.31 -51.58 -11.79
C ILE A 178 22.82 -52.64 -10.81
N ALA A 179 22.34 -52.63 -9.57
CA ALA A 179 22.72 -53.64 -8.57
C ALA A 179 22.33 -55.06 -9.02
N ARG A 180 21.16 -55.20 -9.66
CA ARG A 180 20.72 -56.48 -10.22
C ARG A 180 21.63 -56.93 -11.36
N THR A 181 21.97 -56.07 -12.32
CA THR A 181 22.84 -56.47 -13.45
C THR A 181 24.25 -56.86 -12.99
N LEU A 182 24.81 -56.18 -11.99
CA LEU A 182 26.13 -56.51 -11.44
C LEU A 182 26.13 -57.80 -10.60
N GLY A 183 25.05 -58.06 -9.84
CA GLY A 183 24.93 -59.26 -9.00
C GLY A 183 24.76 -60.58 -9.77
N TYR A 184 24.29 -60.54 -11.02
CA TYR A 184 24.17 -61.73 -11.87
C TYR A 184 25.52 -62.22 -12.44
N GLY A 185 26.63 -61.47 -12.28
CA GLY A 185 27.95 -61.83 -12.79
C GLY A 185 28.84 -62.64 -11.84
N ALA A 186 28.38 -62.98 -10.62
CA ALA A 186 29.24 -63.54 -9.56
C ALA A 186 29.02 -65.03 -9.24
N ASN A 187 28.13 -65.73 -9.95
CA ASN A 187 27.88 -67.17 -9.76
C ASN A 187 28.07 -67.97 -11.06
N GLY A 188 29.28 -67.93 -11.60
CA GLY A 188 29.74 -68.75 -12.73
C GLY A 188 31.13 -69.27 -12.46
#